data_AF-A0A351F8V8-F1
#
_entry.id   AF-A0A351F8V8-F1
#
_cell.length_a   1.000
_cell.length_b   1.000
_cell.length_c   1.000
_cell.angle_alpha   90.00
_cell.angle_beta   90.00
_cell.angle_gamma   90.00
#
_symmetry.space_group_name_H-M   'P 1'
#
loop_
_entity.id
_entity.type
_entity.pdbx_description
1 polymer ?
#
loop_
_entity_poly.entity_id
_entity_poly.type
_entity_poly.pdbx_seq_one_letter_code
_entity_poly.pdbx_strand_id
1 'polypeptide(L)'
;MNSSKAAKENCAALAFHKSLIGLSQLNALERVAGQGGFMYGARGIYTYYVVYHLFCSCMLITPPEIVNIKFEEPEEVTDEQIDSPSEAPAQWDKGRDYEADWATKILHKQIKKFCKEVRKIDRQNWEAIAPYLVPLYKYFVDDTNSEEQCIPAMYEKLCYIRDRIIYRPSDVITTSGRNVQTSAQMGKEVRSLPGSARLYQIIGEIYSKILSCMEQERKTGEYGPCMQMLDEMWRGRVEENINDLCELGHKKRRLQILGQREGEDRYSYQTYVSHMLEIESIDFIRIYRKEYWLPLEKQYQESWKTWRGAH
;
A
#
# COMPACT_ATOMS: atom_id res chain seq x y z
N MET A 1 19.44 16.08 10.26
CA MET A 1 18.99 14.91 9.46
C MET A 1 18.26 15.45 8.24
N ASN A 2 18.62 15.00 7.02
CA ASN A 2 18.03 15.50 5.78
C ASN A 2 16.50 15.31 5.77
N SER A 3 15.76 16.42 5.71
CA SER A 3 14.28 16.45 5.63
C SER A 3 13.72 15.55 4.52
N SER A 4 14.43 15.45 3.39
CA SER A 4 14.05 14.61 2.24
C SER A 4 14.03 13.10 2.54
N LYS A 5 14.94 12.58 3.39
CA LYS A 5 14.92 11.16 3.77
C LYS A 5 13.68 10.85 4.61
N ALA A 6 13.49 11.60 5.70
CA ALA A 6 12.32 11.44 6.57
C ALA A 6 10.98 11.50 5.82
N ALA A 7 10.89 12.35 4.79
CA ALA A 7 9.72 12.40 3.92
C ALA A 7 9.52 11.11 3.11
N LYS A 8 10.58 10.47 2.61
CA LYS A 8 10.54 9.21 1.88
C LYS A 8 10.04 8.05 2.75
N GLU A 9 10.56 7.91 3.98
CA GLU A 9 10.12 6.87 4.91
C GLU A 9 8.68 7.07 5.38
N ASN A 10 8.24 8.33 5.55
CA ASN A 10 6.82 8.63 5.80
C ASN A 10 5.94 8.20 4.60
N CYS A 11 6.35 8.49 3.36
CA CYS A 11 5.64 8.00 2.17
C CYS A 11 5.56 6.46 2.13
N ALA A 12 6.60 5.77 2.59
CA ALA A 12 6.60 4.31 2.70
C ALA A 12 5.56 3.80 3.72
N ALA A 13 5.42 4.49 4.85
CA ALA A 13 4.43 4.19 5.88
C ALA A 13 3.00 4.40 5.36
N LEU A 14 2.75 5.53 4.70
CA LEU A 14 1.45 5.85 4.09
C LEU A 14 1.11 4.86 2.96
N ALA A 15 2.08 4.46 2.14
CA ALA A 15 1.88 3.41 1.13
C ALA A 15 1.52 2.07 1.79
N PHE A 16 2.14 1.70 2.90
CA PHE A 16 1.75 0.49 3.63
C PHE A 16 0.31 0.57 4.15
N HIS A 17 -0.10 1.72 4.70
CA HIS A 17 -1.49 1.95 5.07
C HIS A 17 -2.45 1.87 3.89
N LYS A 18 -2.10 2.44 2.73
CA LYS A 18 -2.88 2.30 1.49
C LYS A 18 -3.04 0.83 1.10
N SER A 19 -2.01 0.00 1.26
CA SER A 19 -2.14 -1.45 1.06
C SER A 19 -3.22 -2.07 1.96
N LEU A 20 -3.25 -1.73 3.26
CA LEU A 20 -4.27 -2.20 4.20
C LEU A 20 -5.67 -1.61 3.95
N ILE A 21 -5.76 -0.37 3.46
CA ILE A 21 -7.03 0.25 3.04
C ILE A 21 -7.60 -0.54 1.86
N GLY A 22 -6.80 -0.81 0.82
CA GLY A 22 -7.21 -1.66 -0.29
C GLY A 22 -7.65 -3.05 0.15
N LEU A 23 -7.00 -3.60 1.18
CA LEU A 23 -7.34 -4.91 1.75
C LEU A 23 -8.70 -4.88 2.46
N SER A 24 -8.99 -3.82 3.21
CA SER A 24 -10.29 -3.62 3.84
C SER A 24 -11.42 -3.52 2.83
N GLN A 25 -11.19 -2.81 1.72
CA GLN A 25 -12.12 -2.71 0.60
C GLN A 25 -12.34 -4.06 -0.08
N LEU A 26 -11.26 -4.80 -0.31
CA LEU A 26 -11.33 -6.15 -0.88
C LEU A 26 -12.12 -7.10 0.03
N ASN A 27 -11.89 -7.08 1.35
CA ASN A 27 -12.63 -7.92 2.29
C ASN A 27 -14.11 -7.55 2.34
N ALA A 28 -14.42 -6.25 2.38
CA ALA A 28 -15.81 -5.78 2.33
C ALA A 28 -16.51 -6.26 1.05
N LEU A 29 -15.83 -6.14 -0.09
CA LEU A 29 -16.32 -6.64 -1.38
C LEU A 29 -16.56 -8.15 -1.35
N GLU A 30 -15.62 -8.93 -0.81
CA GLU A 30 -15.73 -10.39 -0.70
C GLU A 30 -16.87 -10.82 0.22
N ARG A 31 -17.12 -10.09 1.32
CA ARG A 31 -18.25 -10.34 2.23
C ARG A 31 -19.60 -10.10 1.57
N VAL A 32 -19.72 -9.05 0.75
CA VAL A 32 -20.95 -8.72 0.03
C VAL A 32 -21.18 -9.63 -1.16
N ALA A 33 -20.16 -9.91 -1.95
CA ALA A 33 -20.25 -10.76 -3.13
C ALA A 33 -20.42 -12.25 -2.79
N GLY A 34 -20.04 -12.68 -1.59
CA GLY A 34 -19.83 -14.09 -1.26
C GLY A 34 -18.69 -14.71 -2.07
N GLN A 35 -18.39 -16.00 -1.87
CA GLN A 35 -17.31 -16.68 -2.61
C GLN A 35 -17.56 -16.82 -4.13
N GLY A 36 -18.76 -16.48 -4.63
CA GLY A 36 -19.16 -16.68 -6.03
C GLY A 36 -19.68 -15.43 -6.79
N GLY A 37 -19.70 -14.25 -6.16
CA GLY A 37 -20.37 -13.07 -6.72
C GLY A 37 -19.68 -12.41 -7.92
N PHE A 38 -20.49 -11.76 -8.77
CA PHE A 38 -20.13 -11.21 -10.09
C PHE A 38 -19.25 -9.93 -10.08
N MET A 39 -18.62 -9.56 -8.96
CA MET A 39 -17.84 -8.32 -8.82
C MET A 39 -16.35 -8.50 -9.20
N TYR A 40 -16.08 -9.20 -10.29
CA TYR A 40 -14.71 -9.56 -10.70
C TYR A 40 -13.82 -8.34 -11.01
N GLY A 41 -14.38 -7.29 -11.63
CA GLY A 41 -13.64 -6.07 -11.92
C GLY A 41 -13.10 -5.42 -10.64
N ALA A 42 -13.99 -5.10 -9.69
CA ALA A 42 -13.62 -4.49 -8.42
C ALA A 42 -12.61 -5.34 -7.64
N ARG A 43 -12.79 -6.68 -7.61
CA ARG A 43 -11.85 -7.60 -6.96
C ARG A 43 -10.44 -7.48 -7.53
N GLY A 44 -10.31 -7.48 -8.86
CA GLY A 44 -9.03 -7.33 -9.54
C GLY A 44 -8.37 -5.98 -9.25
N ILE A 45 -9.14 -4.89 -9.24
CA ILE A 45 -8.66 -3.54 -8.93
C ILE A 45 -8.17 -3.43 -7.49
N TYR A 46 -8.95 -3.88 -6.50
CA TYR A 46 -8.51 -3.80 -5.11
C TYR A 46 -7.34 -4.73 -4.80
N THR A 47 -7.29 -5.94 -5.39
CA THR A 47 -6.10 -6.81 -5.27
C THR A 47 -4.87 -6.12 -5.82
N TYR A 48 -5.00 -5.50 -7.00
CA TYR A 48 -3.93 -4.72 -7.61
C TYR A 48 -3.51 -3.54 -6.72
N TYR A 49 -4.47 -2.78 -6.15
CA TYR A 49 -4.20 -1.64 -5.26
C TYR A 49 -3.42 -2.06 -4.01
N VAL A 50 -3.82 -3.16 -3.36
CA VAL A 50 -3.12 -3.75 -2.21
C VAL A 50 -1.67 -4.02 -2.55
N VAL A 51 -1.42 -4.76 -3.63
CA VAL A 51 -0.09 -5.23 -3.99
C VAL A 51 0.77 -4.07 -4.49
N TYR A 52 0.22 -3.17 -5.32
CA TYR A 52 0.93 -1.99 -5.81
C TYR A 52 1.48 -1.14 -4.66
N HIS A 53 0.63 -0.80 -3.69
CA HIS A 53 1.06 0.04 -2.57
C HIS A 53 2.00 -0.69 -1.59
N LEU A 54 1.89 -2.02 -1.47
CA LEU A 54 2.86 -2.83 -0.74
C LEU A 54 4.25 -2.77 -1.41
N PHE A 55 4.31 -2.87 -2.75
CA PHE A 55 5.55 -2.70 -3.49
C PHE A 55 6.10 -1.29 -3.33
N CYS A 56 5.29 -0.23 -3.46
CA CYS A 56 5.75 1.14 -3.24
C CYS A 56 6.39 1.28 -1.84
N SER A 57 5.74 0.77 -0.80
CA SER A 57 6.27 0.78 0.56
C SER A 57 7.62 0.07 0.66
N CYS A 58 7.71 -1.19 0.23
CA CYS A 58 8.95 -1.96 0.29
C CYS A 58 10.07 -1.34 -0.56
N MET A 59 9.75 -0.79 -1.74
CA MET A 59 10.72 -0.15 -2.63
C MET A 59 11.32 1.12 -2.01
N LEU A 60 10.53 1.89 -1.28
CA LEU A 60 11.00 3.13 -0.65
C LEU A 60 11.97 2.86 0.50
N ILE A 61 11.80 1.76 1.25
CA ILE A 61 12.73 1.36 2.31
C ILE A 61 13.87 0.43 1.84
N THR A 62 13.86 -0.01 0.58
CA THR A 62 14.93 -0.87 0.05
C THR A 62 16.22 -0.10 -0.13
N PRO A 63 17.33 -0.56 0.46
CA PRO A 63 18.63 0.07 0.28
C PRO A 63 19.08 0.02 -1.20
N PRO A 64 19.66 1.11 -1.73
CA PRO A 64 20.10 1.18 -3.13
C PRO A 64 21.20 0.16 -3.47
N GLU A 65 21.93 -0.35 -2.46
CA GLU A 65 22.94 -1.41 -2.58
C GLU A 65 22.31 -2.75 -2.99
N ILE A 66 21.03 -2.97 -2.66
CA ILE A 66 20.29 -4.16 -3.09
C ILE A 66 19.67 -3.90 -4.46
N VAL A 67 18.82 -2.87 -4.57
CA VAL A 67 18.16 -2.52 -5.82
C VAL A 67 18.26 -1.02 -6.07
N ASN A 68 19.08 -0.63 -7.04
CA ASN A 68 19.25 0.76 -7.42
C ASN A 68 18.15 1.20 -8.40
N ILE A 69 17.01 1.65 -7.85
CA ILE A 69 15.98 2.36 -8.61
C ILE A 69 16.01 3.83 -8.22
N LYS A 70 16.20 4.68 -9.22
CA LYS A 70 16.03 6.12 -9.07
C LYS A 70 14.55 6.44 -8.99
N PHE A 71 14.19 7.19 -7.96
CA PHE A 71 12.89 7.82 -7.79
C PHE A 71 13.06 9.31 -8.04
N GLU A 72 12.08 9.93 -8.68
CA GLU A 72 12.06 11.38 -8.84
C GLU A 72 11.62 11.99 -7.50
N GLU A 73 12.37 12.98 -7.01
CA GLU A 73 12.00 13.67 -5.78
C GLU A 73 10.71 14.48 -6.02
N PRO A 74 9.80 14.57 -5.03
CA PRO A 74 8.65 15.46 -5.10
C PRO A 74 9.10 16.92 -5.16
N GLU A 75 8.31 17.76 -5.83
CA GLU A 75 8.59 19.20 -5.88
C GLU A 75 8.16 19.85 -4.55
N GLU A 76 8.87 20.89 -4.12
CA GLU A 76 8.39 21.74 -3.02
C GLU A 76 7.24 22.61 -3.55
N VAL A 77 6.13 22.62 -2.83
CA VAL A 77 4.89 23.30 -3.24
C VAL A 77 4.37 24.18 -2.11
N THR A 78 3.68 25.26 -2.47
CA THR A 78 2.99 26.14 -1.51
C THR A 78 1.56 25.69 -1.28
N ASP A 79 0.96 26.09 -0.15
CA ASP A 79 -0.43 25.78 0.18
C ASP A 79 -1.39 26.23 -0.93
N GLU A 80 -1.15 27.41 -1.53
CA GLU A 80 -2.00 27.93 -2.63
C GLU A 80 -1.91 27.11 -3.92
N GLN A 81 -0.82 26.35 -4.12
CA GLN A 81 -0.66 25.47 -5.28
C GLN A 81 -1.42 24.16 -5.11
N ILE A 82 -1.50 23.65 -3.88
CA ILE A 82 -2.27 22.45 -3.54
C ILE A 82 -3.77 22.79 -3.52
N ASP A 83 -4.16 23.88 -2.86
CA ASP A 83 -5.57 24.25 -2.64
C ASP A 83 -6.16 25.11 -3.78
N SER A 84 -5.79 24.82 -5.03
CA SER A 84 -6.28 25.61 -6.18
C SER A 84 -7.66 25.12 -6.65
N PRO A 85 -8.74 25.91 -6.50
CA PRO A 85 -10.11 25.45 -6.75
C PRO A 85 -10.50 25.35 -8.24
N SER A 86 -9.55 25.49 -9.16
CA SER A 86 -9.86 25.59 -10.59
C SER A 86 -9.74 24.25 -11.32
N GLU A 87 -10.81 23.87 -12.00
CA GLU A 87 -10.97 22.57 -12.66
C GLU A 87 -10.44 22.53 -14.11
N ALA A 88 -9.55 23.45 -14.49
CA ALA A 88 -9.00 23.47 -15.85
C ALA A 88 -8.03 22.29 -16.08
N PRO A 89 -8.02 21.64 -17.26
CA PRO A 89 -7.11 20.52 -17.53
C PRO A 89 -5.63 20.83 -17.30
N ALA A 90 -5.17 22.04 -17.65
CA ALA A 90 -3.80 22.47 -17.42
C ALA A 90 -3.45 22.62 -15.93
N GLN A 91 -4.45 22.88 -15.08
CA GLN A 91 -4.28 22.87 -13.63
C GLN A 91 -4.38 21.49 -13.03
N TRP A 92 -5.14 20.56 -13.61
CA TRP A 92 -5.10 19.14 -13.20
C TRP A 92 -3.74 18.50 -13.47
N ASP A 93 -3.11 18.81 -14.61
CA ASP A 93 -1.76 18.32 -14.89
C ASP A 93 -0.74 18.86 -13.88
N LYS A 94 -0.84 20.13 -13.50
CA LYS A 94 0.02 20.74 -12.48
C LYS A 94 -0.30 20.23 -11.08
N GLY A 95 -1.57 20.13 -10.72
CA GLY A 95 -2.05 19.63 -9.44
C GLY A 95 -1.59 18.19 -9.20
N ARG A 96 -1.64 17.33 -10.24
CA ARG A 96 -1.05 15.98 -10.18
C ARG A 96 0.41 16.01 -9.77
N ASP A 97 1.18 16.95 -10.29
CA ASP A 97 2.61 17.05 -9.99
C ASP A 97 2.84 17.68 -8.60
N TYR A 98 1.95 18.56 -8.14
CA TYR A 98 2.00 19.19 -6.83
C TYR A 98 1.58 18.27 -5.68
N GLU A 99 0.59 17.41 -5.90
CA GLU A 99 0.14 16.38 -4.95
C GLU A 99 1.02 15.12 -4.98
N ALA A 100 2.04 15.09 -5.84
CA ALA A 100 2.87 13.92 -6.02
C ALA A 100 3.86 13.73 -4.87
N ASP A 101 3.73 12.61 -4.15
CA ASP A 101 4.71 12.14 -3.18
C ASP A 101 5.67 11.11 -3.79
N TRP A 102 6.64 10.63 -3.00
CA TRP A 102 7.58 9.61 -3.48
C TRP A 102 6.89 8.31 -3.94
N ALA A 103 5.79 7.91 -3.31
CA ALA A 103 5.06 6.69 -3.63
C ALA A 103 4.19 6.84 -4.89
N THR A 104 3.55 8.00 -5.11
CA THR A 104 2.72 8.27 -6.31
C THR A 104 3.58 8.48 -7.56
N LYS A 105 4.83 8.95 -7.41
CA LYS A 105 5.82 8.97 -8.51
C LYS A 105 6.35 7.59 -8.89
N ILE A 106 6.07 6.52 -8.13
CA ILE A 106 6.45 5.14 -8.51
C ILE A 106 5.49 4.59 -9.57
N LEU A 107 5.97 4.51 -10.80
CA LEU A 107 5.22 3.96 -11.94
C LEU A 107 5.32 2.43 -12.02
N HIS A 108 4.35 1.77 -12.66
CA HIS A 108 4.38 0.31 -12.83
C HIS A 108 5.64 -0.19 -13.54
N LYS A 109 6.19 0.60 -14.46
CA LYS A 109 7.45 0.28 -15.14
C LYS A 109 8.63 0.19 -14.16
N GLN A 110 8.65 1.04 -13.11
CA GLN A 110 9.67 0.99 -12.06
C GLN A 110 9.49 -0.25 -11.18
N ILE A 111 8.26 -0.61 -10.81
CA ILE A 111 8.02 -1.84 -10.03
C ILE A 111 8.36 -3.09 -10.86
N LYS A 112 8.02 -3.13 -12.15
CA LYS A 112 8.44 -4.24 -13.04
C LYS A 112 9.97 -4.33 -13.15
N LYS A 113 10.66 -3.20 -13.21
CA LYS A 113 12.13 -3.15 -13.16
C LYS A 113 12.64 -3.66 -11.80
N PHE A 114 12.00 -3.27 -10.71
CA PHE A 114 12.31 -3.79 -9.36
C PHE A 114 12.19 -5.30 -9.31
N CYS A 115 11.07 -5.88 -9.74
CA CYS A 115 10.87 -7.33 -9.83
C CYS A 115 12.00 -8.00 -10.63
N LYS A 116 12.39 -7.43 -11.78
CA LYS A 116 13.48 -7.95 -12.60
C LYS A 116 14.84 -7.92 -11.89
N GLU A 117 15.16 -6.84 -11.18
CA GLU A 117 16.43 -6.76 -10.43
C GLU A 117 16.43 -7.69 -9.23
N VAL A 118 15.33 -7.75 -8.47
CA VAL A 118 15.18 -8.71 -7.36
C VAL A 118 15.37 -10.14 -7.88
N ARG A 119 14.82 -10.54 -9.04
CA ARG A 119 15.07 -11.90 -9.59
C ARG A 119 16.54 -12.27 -9.83
N LYS A 120 17.43 -11.29 -10.02
CA LYS A 120 18.85 -11.53 -10.34
C LYS A 120 19.76 -11.63 -9.12
N ILE A 121 19.31 -11.18 -7.96
CA ILE A 121 20.15 -11.07 -6.76
C ILE A 121 20.17 -12.42 -6.05
N ASP A 122 21.32 -12.77 -5.47
CA ASP A 122 21.44 -13.94 -4.60
C ASP A 122 20.54 -13.80 -3.37
N ARG A 123 19.66 -14.79 -3.14
CA ARG A 123 18.69 -14.80 -2.05
C ARG A 123 19.34 -14.68 -0.67
N GLN A 124 20.57 -15.21 -0.50
CA GLN A 124 21.30 -15.12 0.76
C GLN A 124 21.63 -13.66 1.14
N ASN A 125 21.78 -12.78 0.16
CA ASN A 125 22.02 -11.35 0.41
C ASN A 125 20.76 -10.63 0.93
N TRP A 126 19.55 -11.08 0.57
CA TRP A 126 18.32 -10.44 1.08
C TRP A 126 18.07 -10.75 2.54
N GLU A 127 18.28 -12.01 2.94
CA GLU A 127 18.02 -12.45 4.32
C GLU A 127 18.80 -11.64 5.35
N ALA A 128 20.02 -11.20 4.98
CA ALA A 128 20.87 -10.39 5.84
C ALA A 128 20.49 -8.89 5.84
N ILE A 129 20.16 -8.31 4.69
CA ILE A 129 20.09 -6.84 4.53
C ILE A 129 18.65 -6.32 4.42
N ALA A 130 17.77 -7.03 3.71
CA ALA A 130 16.37 -6.66 3.53
C ALA A 130 15.46 -7.91 3.56
N PRO A 131 15.35 -8.59 4.71
CA PRO A 131 14.63 -9.85 4.85
C PRO A 131 13.15 -9.79 4.44
N TYR A 132 12.54 -8.61 4.40
CA TYR A 132 11.16 -8.44 3.91
C TYR A 132 11.03 -8.65 2.40
N LEU A 133 12.13 -8.59 1.63
CA LEU A 133 12.14 -8.94 0.21
C LEU A 133 11.94 -10.44 -0.01
N VAL A 134 12.24 -11.30 0.96
CA VAL A 134 12.07 -12.74 0.84
C VAL A 134 10.60 -13.13 0.66
N PRO A 135 9.67 -12.79 1.57
CA PRO A 135 8.25 -13.06 1.36
C PRO A 135 7.69 -12.25 0.18
N LEU A 136 8.12 -10.99 -0.04
CA LEU A 136 7.70 -10.22 -1.21
C LEU A 136 8.05 -10.93 -2.52
N TYR A 137 9.27 -11.47 -2.61
CA TYR A 137 9.74 -12.21 -3.77
C TYR A 137 8.93 -13.49 -3.98
N LYS A 138 8.84 -14.32 -2.92
CA LYS A 138 8.12 -15.58 -2.93
C LYS A 138 6.69 -15.44 -3.44
N TYR A 139 5.96 -14.44 -2.95
CA TYR A 139 4.53 -14.33 -3.25
C TYR A 139 4.22 -13.52 -4.52
N PHE A 140 5.08 -12.58 -4.91
CA PHE A 140 4.72 -11.63 -5.97
C PHE A 140 5.70 -11.52 -7.13
N VAL A 141 6.95 -11.97 -6.96
CA VAL A 141 8.02 -11.77 -7.94
C VAL A 141 8.44 -13.08 -8.60
N ASP A 142 8.52 -14.19 -7.86
CA ASP A 142 8.98 -15.47 -8.42
C ASP A 142 8.16 -15.85 -9.67
N ASP A 143 8.85 -16.07 -10.79
CA ASP A 143 8.29 -16.45 -12.08
C ASP A 143 8.52 -17.92 -12.44
N THR A 144 9.24 -18.65 -11.58
CA THR A 144 9.61 -20.05 -11.81
C THR A 144 8.62 -21.06 -11.21
N ASN A 145 7.58 -20.58 -10.52
CA ASN A 145 6.63 -21.40 -9.77
C ASN A 145 7.34 -22.35 -8.79
N SER A 146 8.42 -21.89 -8.15
CA SER A 146 9.30 -22.73 -7.35
C SER A 146 8.63 -23.31 -6.10
N GLU A 147 7.50 -22.72 -5.70
CA GLU A 147 6.63 -23.23 -4.64
C GLU A 147 5.19 -23.33 -5.15
N GLU A 148 4.58 -24.52 -5.07
CA GLU A 148 3.22 -24.85 -5.58
C GLU A 148 2.09 -23.95 -5.05
N GLN A 149 2.37 -23.08 -4.07
CA GLN A 149 1.41 -22.21 -3.40
C GLN A 149 1.34 -20.79 -3.97
N CYS A 150 2.23 -20.41 -4.91
CA CYS A 150 2.35 -19.03 -5.39
C CYS A 150 1.91 -18.89 -6.86
N ILE A 151 1.41 -17.71 -7.23
CA ILE A 151 1.10 -17.39 -8.62
C ILE A 151 2.38 -16.83 -9.26
N PRO A 152 2.92 -17.45 -10.33
CA PRO A 152 4.12 -16.95 -10.98
C PRO A 152 3.97 -15.51 -11.47
N ALA A 153 4.97 -14.67 -11.20
CA ALA A 153 5.01 -13.26 -11.58
C ALA A 153 3.71 -12.51 -11.26
N MET A 154 3.18 -12.73 -10.04
CA MET A 154 1.84 -12.24 -9.65
C MET A 154 1.69 -10.73 -9.85
N TYR A 155 2.73 -9.93 -9.58
CA TYR A 155 2.65 -8.48 -9.79
C TYR A 155 2.42 -8.12 -11.28
N GLU A 156 3.18 -8.73 -12.19
CA GLU A 156 3.00 -8.52 -13.63
C GLU A 156 1.64 -9.03 -14.12
N LYS A 157 1.18 -10.18 -13.59
CA LYS A 157 -0.16 -10.70 -13.87
C LYS A 157 -1.25 -9.74 -13.39
N LEU A 158 -1.11 -9.13 -12.22
CA LEU A 158 -2.05 -8.13 -11.71
C LEU A 158 -2.08 -6.87 -12.59
N CYS A 159 -0.93 -6.38 -13.07
CA CYS A 159 -0.89 -5.29 -14.02
C CYS A 159 -1.70 -5.62 -15.28
N TYR A 160 -1.51 -6.83 -15.82
CA TYR A 160 -2.24 -7.29 -16.99
C TYR A 160 -3.76 -7.40 -16.75
N ILE A 161 -4.16 -7.95 -15.60
CA ILE A 161 -5.59 -8.05 -15.22
C ILE A 161 -6.21 -6.66 -15.07
N ARG A 162 -5.54 -5.73 -14.37
CA ARG A 162 -6.00 -4.35 -14.20
C ARG A 162 -6.21 -3.67 -15.55
N ASP A 163 -5.22 -3.75 -16.45
CA ASP A 163 -5.31 -3.12 -17.76
C ASP A 163 -6.49 -3.67 -18.57
N ARG A 164 -6.77 -4.98 -18.46
CA ARG A 164 -7.95 -5.60 -19.08
C ARG A 164 -9.28 -5.26 -18.43
N ILE A 165 -9.29 -4.95 -17.13
CA ILE A 165 -10.50 -4.48 -16.45
C ILE A 165 -10.85 -3.06 -16.91
N ILE A 166 -9.86 -2.18 -16.99
CA ILE A 166 -10.03 -0.75 -17.31
C ILE A 166 -10.22 -0.53 -18.81
N TYR A 167 -9.29 -1.03 -19.63
CA TYR A 167 -9.23 -0.77 -21.08
C TYR A 167 -9.86 -1.89 -21.91
N ARG A 168 -10.78 -2.65 -21.30
CA ARG A 168 -11.51 -3.82 -21.81
C ARG A 168 -11.28 -4.10 -23.31
N PRO A 169 -10.42 -5.07 -23.68
CA PRO A 169 -10.12 -5.28 -25.08
C PRO A 169 -11.34 -5.81 -25.85
N SER A 170 -11.59 -5.17 -27.00
CA SER A 170 -12.91 -5.18 -27.64
C SER A 170 -13.18 -6.38 -28.53
N ASP A 171 -12.19 -6.89 -29.28
CA ASP A 171 -12.21 -8.14 -30.04
C ASP A 171 -10.88 -8.26 -30.79
N VAL A 172 -10.32 -9.46 -30.92
CA VAL A 172 -9.06 -9.69 -31.66
C VAL A 172 -9.25 -10.78 -32.68
N ILE A 173 -8.91 -10.49 -33.94
CA ILE A 173 -8.88 -11.48 -35.01
C ILE A 173 -7.52 -12.19 -34.98
N THR A 174 -7.52 -13.50 -34.77
CA THR A 174 -6.27 -14.29 -34.79
C THR A 174 -5.70 -14.39 -36.20
N THR A 175 -4.44 -14.78 -36.32
CA THR A 175 -3.80 -15.10 -37.61
C THR A 175 -4.54 -16.18 -38.40
N SER A 176 -5.31 -17.05 -37.72
CA SER A 176 -6.19 -18.05 -38.32
C SER A 176 -7.59 -17.54 -38.70
N GLY A 177 -7.86 -16.24 -38.57
CA GLY A 177 -9.16 -15.62 -38.91
C GLY A 177 -10.26 -15.79 -37.87
N ARG A 178 -9.97 -16.37 -36.70
CA ARG A 178 -10.95 -16.52 -35.61
C ARG A 178 -11.10 -15.21 -34.86
N ASN A 179 -12.33 -14.75 -34.68
CA ASN A 179 -12.62 -13.67 -33.73
C ASN A 179 -12.54 -14.19 -32.29
N VAL A 180 -11.71 -13.57 -31.46
CA VAL A 180 -11.55 -13.87 -30.04
C VAL A 180 -11.90 -12.64 -29.25
N GLN A 181 -13.01 -12.74 -28.49
CA GLN A 181 -13.34 -11.75 -27.49
C GLN A 181 -12.39 -11.90 -26.31
N THR A 182 -11.32 -11.11 -26.30
CA THR A 182 -10.28 -11.17 -25.26
C THR A 182 -10.76 -10.67 -23.90
N SER A 183 -11.95 -10.07 -23.81
CA SER A 183 -12.61 -9.77 -22.54
C SER A 183 -13.44 -10.93 -21.99
N ALA A 184 -13.77 -11.94 -22.82
CA ALA A 184 -14.39 -13.16 -22.34
C ALA A 184 -13.39 -13.92 -21.45
N GLN A 185 -13.87 -14.50 -20.34
CA GLN A 185 -13.09 -15.33 -19.38
C GLN A 185 -12.22 -14.62 -18.34
N MET A 186 -12.24 -13.28 -18.24
CA MET A 186 -11.53 -12.53 -17.19
C MET A 186 -11.84 -13.01 -15.75
N GLY A 187 -13.06 -13.52 -15.53
CA GLY A 187 -13.47 -14.07 -14.24
C GLY A 187 -12.62 -15.27 -13.77
N LYS A 188 -12.08 -16.11 -14.68
CA LYS A 188 -11.18 -17.20 -14.28
C LYS A 188 -9.86 -16.66 -13.74
N GLU A 189 -9.30 -15.67 -14.41
CA GLU A 189 -8.05 -15.03 -14.01
C GLU A 189 -8.19 -14.31 -12.67
N VAL A 190 -9.27 -13.53 -12.51
CA VAL A 190 -9.57 -12.84 -11.25
C VAL A 190 -9.85 -13.82 -10.11
N ARG A 191 -10.54 -14.94 -10.35
CA ARG A 191 -10.77 -15.97 -9.32
C ARG A 191 -9.49 -16.65 -8.86
N SER A 192 -8.46 -16.69 -9.71
CA SER A 192 -7.16 -17.22 -9.32
C SER A 192 -6.39 -16.30 -8.38
N LEU A 193 -6.79 -15.03 -8.24
CA LEU A 193 -6.12 -14.08 -7.35
C LEU A 193 -6.39 -14.39 -5.88
N PRO A 194 -5.40 -14.20 -4.98
CA PRO A 194 -5.58 -14.44 -3.55
C PRO A 194 -6.70 -13.55 -3.00
N GLY A 195 -7.48 -14.10 -2.08
CA GLY A 195 -8.48 -13.32 -1.34
C GLY A 195 -7.87 -12.50 -0.21
N SER A 196 -8.68 -11.65 0.41
CA SER A 196 -8.24 -10.74 1.48
C SER A 196 -7.54 -11.47 2.63
N ALA A 197 -8.06 -12.61 3.10
CA ALA A 197 -7.44 -13.37 4.18
C ALA A 197 -6.02 -13.83 3.85
N ARG A 198 -5.78 -14.30 2.62
CA ARG A 198 -4.44 -14.74 2.17
C ARG A 198 -3.51 -13.56 1.99
N LEU A 199 -3.99 -12.45 1.42
CA LEU A 199 -3.19 -11.22 1.30
C LEU A 199 -2.80 -10.67 2.68
N TYR A 200 -3.70 -10.70 3.67
CA TYR A 200 -3.37 -10.26 5.02
C TYR A 200 -2.26 -11.10 5.65
N GLN A 201 -2.30 -12.42 5.47
CA GLN A 201 -1.22 -13.31 5.93
C GLN A 201 0.12 -12.94 5.28
N ILE A 202 0.13 -12.73 3.97
CA ILE A 202 1.33 -12.34 3.22
C ILE A 202 1.86 -10.99 3.70
N ILE A 203 0.99 -10.00 3.88
CA ILE A 203 1.33 -8.67 4.41
C ILE A 203 1.91 -8.80 5.83
N GLY A 204 1.32 -9.66 6.68
CA GLY A 204 1.82 -9.96 8.02
C GLY A 204 3.21 -10.60 8.02
N GLU A 205 3.49 -11.51 7.08
CA GLU A 205 4.83 -12.09 6.91
C GLU A 205 5.86 -11.04 6.50
N ILE A 206 5.52 -10.17 5.54
CA ILE A 206 6.38 -9.05 5.11
C ILE A 206 6.61 -8.08 6.27
N TYR A 207 5.55 -7.68 6.96
CA TYR A 207 5.60 -6.79 8.12
C TYR A 207 6.49 -7.33 9.25
N SER A 208 6.37 -8.62 9.56
CA SER A 208 7.21 -9.28 10.57
C SER A 208 8.69 -9.21 10.20
N LYS A 209 9.03 -9.29 8.91
CA LYS A 209 10.42 -9.11 8.46
C LYS A 209 10.86 -7.65 8.49
N ILE A 210 9.99 -6.68 8.22
CA ILE A 210 10.28 -5.25 8.43
C ILE A 210 10.57 -4.98 9.92
N LEU A 211 9.80 -5.58 10.84
CA LEU A 211 10.08 -5.50 12.28
C LEU A 211 11.47 -6.07 12.62
N SER A 212 11.88 -7.17 11.99
CA SER A 212 13.22 -7.72 12.22
C SER A 212 14.35 -6.80 11.73
N CYS A 213 14.14 -6.06 10.62
CA CYS A 213 15.08 -5.03 10.17
C CYS A 213 15.20 -3.91 11.21
N MET A 214 14.08 -3.42 11.72
CA MET A 214 14.08 -2.41 12.78
C MET A 214 14.84 -2.91 14.03
N GLU A 215 14.71 -4.18 14.40
CA GLU A 215 15.48 -4.75 15.52
C GLU A 215 16.99 -4.79 15.26
N GLN A 216 17.40 -5.00 14.01
CA GLN A 216 18.81 -4.93 13.60
C GLN A 216 19.34 -3.49 13.62
N GLU A 217 18.61 -2.55 13.01
CA GLU A 217 18.91 -1.10 13.00
C GLU A 217 19.11 -0.57 14.43
N ARG A 218 18.24 -0.99 15.37
CA ARG A 218 18.40 -0.63 16.80
C ARG A 218 19.68 -1.17 17.44
N LYS A 219 20.10 -2.40 17.11
CA LYS A 219 21.31 -3.01 17.69
C LYS A 219 22.58 -2.33 17.20
N THR A 220 22.57 -1.80 15.97
CA THR A 220 23.68 -1.03 15.41
C THR A 220 23.68 0.42 15.87
N GLY A 221 22.62 0.88 16.56
CA GLY A 221 22.44 2.27 16.97
C GLY A 221 22.03 3.19 15.82
N GLU A 222 21.65 2.63 14.67
CA GLU A 222 21.25 3.37 13.49
C GLU A 222 19.74 3.59 13.47
N TYR A 223 19.32 4.84 13.23
CA TYR A 223 17.92 5.14 12.95
C TYR A 223 17.68 4.90 11.46
N GLY A 224 17.47 3.63 11.10
CA GLY A 224 17.36 3.19 9.72
C GLY A 224 15.96 3.35 9.11
N PRO A 225 15.82 3.07 7.80
CA PRO A 225 14.57 3.28 7.07
C PRO A 225 13.39 2.48 7.61
N CYS A 226 13.61 1.25 8.09
CA CYS A 226 12.51 0.41 8.60
C CYS A 226 11.98 0.94 9.94
N MET A 227 12.87 1.35 10.84
CA MET A 227 12.52 1.97 12.11
C MET A 227 11.74 3.28 11.90
N GLN A 228 12.21 4.14 10.99
CA GLN A 228 11.54 5.39 10.70
C GLN A 228 10.16 5.18 10.07
N MET A 229 10.05 4.32 9.05
CA MET A 229 8.77 3.96 8.44
C MET A 229 7.78 3.44 9.49
N LEU A 230 8.21 2.53 10.36
CA LEU A 230 7.32 1.96 11.39
C LEU A 230 6.92 3.00 12.44
N ASP A 231 7.79 3.94 12.83
CA ASP A 231 7.43 5.01 13.76
C ASP A 231 6.34 5.91 13.16
N GLU A 232 6.52 6.33 11.90
CA GLU A 232 5.52 7.14 11.18
C GLU A 232 4.20 6.39 10.99
N MET A 233 4.25 5.09 10.71
CA MET A 233 3.06 4.25 10.53
C MET A 233 2.15 4.22 11.78
N TRP A 234 2.71 4.33 12.99
CA TRP A 234 1.92 4.17 14.22
C TRP A 234 1.75 5.47 15.01
N ARG A 235 2.68 6.41 14.85
CA ARG A 235 2.66 7.71 15.54
C ARG A 235 2.23 8.86 14.67
N GLY A 236 2.25 8.70 13.35
CA GLY A 236 1.78 9.71 12.42
C GLY A 236 0.35 10.14 12.74
N ARG A 237 0.12 11.45 12.72
CA ARG A 237 -1.19 12.04 12.94
C ARG A 237 -1.46 13.10 11.89
N VAL A 238 -2.72 13.23 11.51
CA VAL A 238 -3.23 14.33 10.69
C VAL A 238 -4.22 15.10 11.55
N GLU A 239 -4.03 16.41 11.62
CA GLU A 239 -4.97 17.34 12.24
C GLU A 239 -6.07 17.67 11.24
N GLU A 240 -7.32 17.47 11.63
CA GLU A 240 -8.50 17.68 10.79
C GLU A 240 -9.48 18.62 11.49
N ASN A 241 -10.19 19.41 10.68
CA ASN A 241 -11.33 20.18 11.14
C ASN A 241 -12.57 19.27 11.19
N ILE A 242 -13.19 19.18 12.37
CA ILE A 242 -14.33 18.29 12.58
C ILE A 242 -15.57 18.71 11.77
N ASN A 243 -15.71 19.99 11.46
CA ASN A 243 -16.86 20.50 10.74
C ASN A 243 -16.81 20.04 9.27
N ASP A 244 -15.64 20.10 8.63
CA ASP A 244 -15.41 19.63 7.26
C ASP A 244 -15.71 18.12 7.15
N LEU A 245 -15.24 17.33 8.12
CA LEU A 245 -15.57 15.91 8.21
C LEU A 245 -17.08 15.65 8.44
N CYS A 246 -17.81 16.57 9.08
CA CYS A 246 -19.26 16.43 9.21
C CYS A 246 -19.99 16.68 7.89
N GLU A 247 -19.44 17.49 6.98
CA GLU A 247 -19.99 17.71 5.64
C GLU A 247 -19.93 16.43 4.79
N LEU A 248 -18.96 15.56 5.05
CA LEU A 248 -18.87 14.21 4.47
C LEU A 248 -19.93 13.22 5.03
N GLY A 249 -20.80 13.67 5.94
CA GLY A 249 -21.88 12.88 6.51
C GLY A 249 -21.54 12.20 7.83
N HIS A 250 -20.38 12.48 8.43
CA HIS A 250 -20.02 11.95 9.74
C HIS A 250 -20.74 12.65 10.88
N LYS A 251 -21.02 11.91 11.96
CA LYS A 251 -21.59 12.51 13.18
C LYS A 251 -20.47 13.06 14.06
N LYS A 252 -20.51 14.37 14.36
CA LYS A 252 -19.55 15.08 15.24
C LYS A 252 -19.14 14.28 16.49
N ARG A 253 -20.11 13.82 17.29
CA ARG A 253 -19.84 13.03 18.51
C ARG A 253 -19.01 11.76 18.25
N ARG A 254 -19.20 11.10 17.11
CA ARG A 254 -18.46 9.88 16.77
C ARG A 254 -17.02 10.19 16.36
N LEU A 255 -16.81 11.29 15.63
CA LEU A 255 -15.49 11.81 15.28
C LEU A 255 -14.69 12.16 16.54
N GLN A 256 -15.31 12.86 17.49
CA GLN A 256 -14.69 13.23 18.78
C GLN A 256 -14.24 12.02 19.62
N ILE A 257 -14.93 10.88 19.51
CA ILE A 257 -14.55 9.63 20.20
C ILE A 257 -13.39 8.93 19.49
N LEU A 258 -13.30 9.08 18.17
CA LEU A 258 -12.31 8.40 17.33
C LEU A 258 -10.96 9.12 17.35
N GLY A 259 -10.97 10.45 17.39
CA GLY A 259 -9.78 11.30 17.37
C GLY A 259 -9.33 11.77 18.75
N GLN A 260 -8.18 12.43 18.78
CA GLN A 260 -7.65 13.14 19.94
C GLN A 260 -7.90 14.63 19.77
N ARG A 261 -8.36 15.31 20.82
CA ARG A 261 -8.64 16.75 20.76
C ARG A 261 -7.34 17.54 20.79
N GLU A 262 -7.13 18.39 19.78
CA GLU A 262 -5.98 19.32 19.69
C GLU A 262 -6.40 20.77 19.94
N GLY A 263 -7.67 21.11 19.67
CA GLY A 263 -8.16 22.48 19.84
C GLY A 263 -9.67 22.61 19.88
N GLU A 264 -10.15 23.81 19.59
CA GLU A 264 -11.57 24.06 19.28
C GLU A 264 -11.84 23.55 17.87
N ASP A 265 -12.78 22.61 17.75
CA ASP A 265 -13.14 21.92 16.50
C ASP A 265 -12.01 21.20 15.73
N ARG A 266 -10.79 21.20 16.24
CA ARG A 266 -9.63 20.47 15.69
C ARG A 266 -9.33 19.19 16.43
N TYR A 267 -9.23 18.10 15.68
CA TYR A 267 -8.94 16.76 16.19
C TYR A 267 -7.85 16.12 15.36
N SER A 268 -6.92 15.43 16.02
CA SER A 268 -5.91 14.62 15.37
C SER A 268 -6.37 13.17 15.25
N TYR A 269 -6.11 12.58 14.09
CA TYR A 269 -6.40 11.17 13.79
C TYR A 269 -5.13 10.47 13.32
N GLN A 270 -5.05 9.17 13.54
CA GLN A 270 -4.04 8.33 12.87
C GLN A 270 -4.12 8.55 11.36
N THR A 271 -2.99 8.58 10.64
CA THR A 271 -2.95 8.88 9.20
C THR A 271 -3.90 7.99 8.37
N TYR A 272 -3.92 6.69 8.66
CA TYR A 272 -4.83 5.75 8.00
C TYR A 272 -6.31 5.99 8.34
N VAL A 273 -6.61 6.52 9.53
CA VAL A 273 -7.98 6.88 9.94
C VAL A 273 -8.43 8.13 9.19
N SER A 274 -7.61 9.18 9.11
CA SER A 274 -7.91 10.37 8.28
C SER A 274 -8.25 9.97 6.86
N HIS A 275 -7.38 9.18 6.22
CA HIS A 275 -7.63 8.75 4.84
C HIS A 275 -8.94 7.95 4.71
N MET A 276 -9.27 7.07 5.65
CA MET A 276 -10.54 6.35 5.57
C MET A 276 -11.76 7.23 5.88
N LEU A 277 -11.64 8.30 6.66
CA LEU A 277 -12.77 9.20 6.93
C LEU A 277 -13.29 9.89 5.66
N GLU A 278 -12.42 10.11 4.67
CA GLU A 278 -12.81 10.66 3.36
C GLU A 278 -13.67 9.71 2.51
N ILE A 279 -13.51 8.39 2.70
CA ILE A 279 -14.07 7.40 1.76
C ILE A 279 -15.03 6.40 2.43
N GLU A 280 -15.06 6.34 3.76
CA GLU A 280 -15.74 5.27 4.49
C GLU A 280 -16.43 5.72 5.77
N SER A 281 -17.44 4.94 6.18
CA SER A 281 -18.15 5.19 7.44
C SER A 281 -17.29 4.88 8.67
N ILE A 282 -17.56 5.57 9.80
CA ILE A 282 -16.88 5.28 11.08
C ILE A 282 -17.08 3.82 11.53
N ASP A 283 -18.21 3.17 11.21
CA ASP A 283 -18.41 1.76 11.53
C ASP A 283 -17.48 0.84 10.72
N PHE A 284 -17.32 1.11 9.43
CA PHE A 284 -16.32 0.44 8.59
C PHE A 284 -14.92 0.59 9.19
N ILE A 285 -14.51 1.82 9.50
CA ILE A 285 -13.20 2.12 10.09
C ILE A 285 -12.98 1.31 11.38
N ARG A 286 -13.95 1.28 12.28
CA ARG A 286 -13.82 0.55 13.56
C ARG A 286 -13.67 -0.96 13.36
N ILE A 287 -14.42 -1.55 12.43
CA ILE A 287 -14.35 -2.98 12.13
C ILE A 287 -12.97 -3.32 11.59
N TYR A 288 -12.53 -2.65 10.53
CA TYR A 288 -11.28 -3.01 9.86
C TYR A 288 -10.02 -2.55 10.61
N ARG A 289 -10.10 -1.47 11.40
CA ARG A 289 -9.03 -1.13 12.35
C ARG A 289 -8.77 -2.29 13.32
N LYS A 290 -9.83 -2.88 13.88
CA LYS A 290 -9.71 -4.03 14.79
C LYS A 290 -9.17 -5.27 14.08
N GLU A 291 -9.58 -5.49 12.84
CA GLU A 291 -9.22 -6.69 12.08
C GLU A 291 -7.78 -6.64 11.54
N TYR A 292 -7.31 -5.47 11.09
CA TYR A 292 -6.05 -5.37 10.34
C TYR A 292 -4.99 -4.50 10.99
N TRP A 293 -5.35 -3.34 11.56
CA TRP A 293 -4.35 -2.42 12.12
C TRP A 293 -3.95 -2.76 13.55
N LEU A 294 -4.91 -2.98 14.46
CA LEU A 294 -4.61 -3.27 15.87
C LEU A 294 -3.71 -4.51 16.06
N PRO A 295 -3.86 -5.61 15.29
CA PRO A 295 -2.94 -6.75 15.43
C PRO A 295 -1.50 -6.41 15.03
N LEU A 296 -1.29 -5.59 13.99
CA LEU A 296 0.03 -5.17 13.55
C LEU A 296 0.64 -4.14 14.50
N GLU A 297 -0.15 -3.15 14.93
CA GLU A 297 0.25 -2.17 15.95
C GLU A 297 0.70 -2.88 17.24
N LYS A 298 -0.05 -3.90 17.68
CA LYS A 298 0.31 -4.71 18.84
C LYS A 298 1.68 -5.37 18.68
N GLN A 299 1.98 -5.98 17.52
CA GLN A 299 3.29 -6.59 17.25
C GLN A 299 4.42 -5.56 17.33
N TYR A 300 4.22 -4.36 16.76
CA TYR A 300 5.20 -3.27 16.88
C TYR A 300 5.42 -2.83 18.32
N GLN A 301 4.35 -2.64 19.10
CA GLN A 301 4.46 -2.26 20.51
C GLN A 301 5.15 -3.33 21.35
N GLU A 302 4.91 -4.61 21.06
CA GLU A 302 5.59 -5.74 21.71
C GLU A 302 7.10 -5.73 21.38
N SER A 303 7.47 -5.51 20.11
CA SER A 303 8.89 -5.37 19.72
C SER A 303 9.56 -4.17 20.42
N TRP A 304 8.84 -3.06 20.65
CA TRP A 304 9.35 -1.92 21.44
C TRP A 304 9.51 -2.22 22.92
N LYS A 305 8.54 -2.89 23.54
CA LYS A 305 8.60 -3.26 24.96
C LYS A 305 9.77 -4.20 25.24
N THR A 306 9.97 -5.20 24.37
CA THR A 306 11.11 -6.12 24.47
C THR A 306 12.44 -5.38 24.45
N TRP A 307 12.58 -4.37 23.59
CA TRP A 307 13.80 -3.57 23.53
C TRP A 307 14.01 -2.70 24.78
N ARG A 308 12.96 -2.01 25.26
CA ARG A 308 13.03 -1.16 26.47
C ARG A 308 13.22 -1.95 27.77
N GLY A 309 12.79 -3.21 27.81
CA GLY A 309 13.00 -4.09 28.98
C GLY A 309 14.36 -4.78 29.01
N ALA A 310 15.11 -4.74 27.90
CA ALA A 310 16.45 -5.31 27.79
C ALA A 310 17.57 -4.30 28.12
N HIS A 311 17.22 -3.04 28.40
CA HIS A 311 18.10 -1.93 28.76
C HIS A 311 17.58 -1.26 30.04
#